data_AF-A0A8J2NVH8-F1
#
_entry.id   AF-A0A8J2NVH8-F1
#
_cell.length_a   1.000
_cell.length_b   1.000
_cell.length_c   1.000
_cell.angle_alpha   90.00
_cell.angle_beta   90.00
_cell.angle_gamma   90.00
#
_symmetry.space_group_name_H-M   'P 1'
#
loop_
_entity.id
_entity.type
_entity.pdbx_description
1 polymer ?
#
loop_
_entity_poly.entity_id
_entity_poly.type
_entity_poly.pdbx_seq_one_letter_code
_entity_poly.pdbx_strand_id
1 'polypeptide(L)'
;WKLYFQVKKVKNVSKDVFGSTMGRVHMPKQNLSNLPTRNMKGLKRTVAEKKVERAQKVAIRRKKENPNLIPLGGSNTPGPSSSAIAKLNTSRPSILLNTSS
;
A
#
# COMPACT_ATOMS: atom_id res chain seq x y z
N TRP A 1 -53.42 33.23 -24.96
CA TRP A 1 -51.96 33.35 -24.82
C TRP A 1 -51.58 33.66 -23.37
N LYS A 2 -51.48 32.65 -22.51
CA LYS A 2 -50.89 32.83 -21.17
C LYS A 2 -50.15 31.54 -20.80
N LEU A 3 -48.88 31.48 -21.21
CA LEU A 3 -47.99 30.41 -20.79
C LEU A 3 -47.48 30.76 -19.39
N TYR A 4 -47.98 30.02 -18.41
CA TYR A 4 -47.53 30.07 -17.03
C TYR A 4 -46.08 29.57 -16.96
N PHE A 5 -45.12 30.48 -16.85
CA PHE A 5 -43.75 30.16 -16.48
C PHE A 5 -43.70 29.80 -14.98
N GLN A 6 -44.06 28.56 -14.68
CA GLN A 6 -43.84 27.99 -13.34
C GLN A 6 -42.33 27.86 -13.11
N VAL A 7 -41.83 28.43 -12.00
CA VAL A 7 -40.42 28.38 -11.63
C VAL A 7 -40.06 26.94 -11.26
N LYS A 8 -39.27 26.28 -12.12
CA LYS A 8 -38.83 24.90 -11.92
C LYS A 8 -37.70 24.85 -10.89
N LYS A 9 -37.77 23.88 -9.98
CA LYS A 9 -36.68 23.62 -9.02
C LYS A 9 -35.45 23.11 -9.79
N VAL A 10 -34.30 23.75 -9.55
CA VAL A 10 -33.02 23.35 -10.14
C VAL A 10 -32.31 22.40 -9.18
N LYS A 11 -31.96 21.20 -9.65
CA LYS A 11 -31.28 20.18 -8.84
C LYS A 11 -29.91 20.70 -8.39
N ASN A 12 -29.47 20.26 -7.20
CA ASN A 12 -28.15 20.57 -6.64
C ASN A 12 -27.92 22.06 -6.31
N VAL A 13 -28.96 22.89 -6.31
CA VAL A 13 -28.91 24.30 -5.88
C VAL A 13 -29.81 24.46 -4.66
N SER A 14 -29.27 24.93 -3.54
CA SER A 14 -30.00 25.21 -2.30
C SER A 14 -29.74 26.64 -1.84
N LYS A 15 -30.69 27.24 -1.12
CA LYS A 15 -30.50 28.54 -0.48
C LYS A 15 -30.32 28.36 1.03
N ASP A 16 -29.35 29.06 1.58
CA ASP A 16 -29.08 29.16 3.01
C ASP A 16 -30.07 30.14 3.68
N VAL A 17 -30.21 30.08 5.00
CA VAL A 17 -31.11 30.93 5.80
C VAL A 17 -30.78 32.41 5.62
N PHE A 18 -29.51 32.74 5.39
CA PHE A 18 -29.02 34.09 5.10
C PHE A 18 -29.15 34.51 3.61
N GLY A 19 -29.77 33.70 2.76
CA GLY A 19 -30.01 34.02 1.34
C GLY A 19 -28.89 33.63 0.37
N SER A 20 -27.74 33.18 0.88
CA SER A 20 -26.63 32.64 0.07
C SER A 20 -27.08 31.41 -0.73
N THR A 21 -26.68 31.34 -2.00
CA THR A 21 -27.02 30.18 -2.86
C THR A 21 -25.82 29.23 -2.93
N MET A 22 -26.03 27.97 -2.53
CA MET A 22 -25.02 26.92 -2.49
C MET A 22 -25.29 25.86 -3.56
N GLY A 23 -24.23 25.45 -4.25
CA GLY A 23 -24.25 24.36 -5.23
C GLY A 23 -23.61 23.08 -4.67
N ARG A 24 -24.25 21.92 -4.88
CA ARG A 24 -23.64 20.62 -4.56
C ARG A 24 -22.78 20.14 -5.72
N VAL A 25 -21.47 20.02 -5.48
CA VAL A 25 -20.53 19.40 -6.42
C VAL A 25 -20.47 17.90 -6.15
N HIS A 26 -20.80 17.08 -7.14
CA HIS A 26 -20.67 15.63 -7.04
C HIS A 26 -19.30 15.20 -7.56
N MET A 27 -18.35 14.98 -6.65
CA MET A 27 -17.05 14.41 -7.00
C MET A 27 -17.19 12.90 -7.24
N PRO A 28 -16.77 12.39 -8.42
CA PRO A 28 -16.80 10.97 -8.71
C PRO A 28 -15.77 10.21 -7.86
N LYS A 29 -15.94 8.89 -7.77
CA LYS A 29 -14.96 8.00 -7.14
C LYS A 29 -13.59 8.14 -7.80
N GLN A 30 -12.57 8.43 -7.02
CA GLN A 30 -11.19 8.51 -7.49
C GLN A 30 -10.55 7.12 -7.49
N ASN A 31 -10.27 6.56 -8.66
CA ASN A 31 -9.57 5.27 -8.80
C ASN A 31 -8.05 5.50 -8.86
N LEU A 32 -7.33 5.20 -7.78
CA LEU A 32 -5.89 5.41 -7.66
C LEU A 32 -5.03 4.21 -8.11
N SER A 33 -5.66 3.07 -8.42
CA SER A 33 -4.95 1.85 -8.81
C SER A 33 -4.08 2.02 -10.06
N ASN A 34 -4.49 2.93 -10.95
CA ASN A 34 -3.83 3.18 -12.22
C ASN A 34 -2.83 4.33 -12.15
N LEU A 35 -2.65 4.96 -10.98
CA LEU A 35 -1.72 6.07 -10.81
C LEU A 35 -0.29 5.51 -10.73
N PRO A 36 0.58 5.77 -11.73
CA PRO A 36 1.95 5.31 -11.67
C PRO A 36 2.70 6.04 -10.56
N THR A 37 3.39 5.29 -9.71
CA THR A 37 4.32 5.87 -8.74
C THR A 37 5.68 6.06 -9.39
N ARG A 38 6.41 7.09 -8.94
CA ARG A 38 7.78 7.32 -9.42
C ARG A 38 8.67 6.13 -9.04
N ASN A 39 9.48 5.67 -9.99
CA ASN A 39 10.42 4.56 -9.78
C ASN A 39 11.65 4.98 -8.94
N MET A 40 11.47 5.05 -7.62
CA MET A 40 12.53 5.39 -6.67
C MET A 40 13.52 4.24 -6.44
N LYS A 41 14.79 4.56 -6.14
CA LYS A 41 15.85 3.54 -5.94
C LYS A 41 15.54 2.59 -4.78
N GLY A 42 15.00 3.11 -3.67
CA GLY A 42 14.65 2.30 -2.50
C GLY A 42 13.42 1.40 -2.69
N LEU A 43 12.58 1.68 -3.69
CA LEU A 43 11.41 0.86 -4.02
C LEU A 43 11.73 -0.23 -5.05
N LYS A 44 12.93 -0.21 -5.64
CA LYS A 44 13.38 -1.24 -6.58
C LYS A 44 13.87 -2.45 -5.79
N ARG A 45 13.48 -3.66 -6.22
CA ARG A 45 13.99 -4.92 -5.67
C ARG A 45 15.51 -4.95 -5.66
N THR A 46 16.07 -5.37 -4.53
CA THR A 46 17.52 -5.49 -4.37
C THR A 46 18.07 -6.65 -5.20
N VAL A 47 19.38 -6.66 -5.42
CA VAL A 47 20.03 -7.74 -6.19
C VAL A 47 19.96 -9.07 -5.44
N ALA A 48 20.05 -9.05 -4.11
CA ALA A 48 19.96 -10.24 -3.26
C ALA A 48 18.56 -10.87 -3.35
N GLU A 49 17.50 -10.08 -3.23
CA GLU A 49 16.11 -10.54 -3.38
C GLU A 49 15.86 -11.16 -4.76
N LYS A 50 16.37 -10.53 -5.83
CA LYS A 50 16.25 -11.08 -7.19
C LYS A 50 16.94 -12.44 -7.34
N LYS A 51 18.07 -12.66 -6.68
CA LYS A 51 18.77 -13.96 -6.70
C LYS A 51 17.96 -15.04 -6.00
N VAL A 52 17.37 -14.72 -4.84
CA VAL A 52 16.50 -15.64 -4.09
C VAL A 52 15.24 -15.98 -4.90
N GLU A 53 14.58 -14.99 -5.49
CA GLU A 53 13.38 -15.18 -6.34
C GLU A 53 13.67 -16.12 -7.53
N ARG A 54 14.83 -15.94 -8.19
CA ARG A 54 15.27 -16.83 -9.27
C ARG A 54 15.54 -18.25 -8.80
N ALA A 55 16.24 -18.41 -7.68
CA ALA A 55 16.54 -19.73 -7.12
C ALA A 55 15.25 -20.48 -6.73
N GLN A 56 14.30 -19.79 -6.10
CA GLN A 56 12.99 -20.35 -5.76
C GLN A 56 12.21 -20.76 -7.01
N LYS A 57 12.17 -19.92 -8.05
CA LYS A 57 11.49 -20.24 -9.30
C LYS A 57 12.09 -21.46 -10.01
N VAL A 58 13.41 -21.61 -9.97
CA VAL A 58 14.12 -22.78 -10.51
C VAL A 58 13.80 -24.04 -9.69
N ALA A 59 13.79 -23.95 -8.36
CA ALA A 59 13.43 -25.07 -7.49
C ALA A 59 11.97 -25.52 -7.70
N ILE A 60 11.03 -24.59 -7.85
CA ILE A 60 9.62 -24.89 -8.15
C ILE A 60 9.49 -25.60 -9.51
N ARG A 61 10.19 -25.10 -10.54
CA ARG A 61 10.20 -25.73 -11.88
C ARG A 61 10.75 -27.17 -11.83
N ARG A 62 11.88 -27.36 -11.16
CA ARG A 62 12.49 -28.69 -11.01
C ARG A 62 11.60 -29.68 -10.25
N LYS A 63 10.93 -29.24 -9.17
CA LYS A 63 9.97 -30.07 -8.44
C LYS A 63 8.76 -30.47 -9.29
N LYS A 64 8.33 -29.61 -10.22
CA LYS A 64 7.24 -29.90 -11.16
C LYS A 64 7.66 -30.93 -12.22
N GLU A 65 8.91 -30.87 -12.67
CA GLU A 65 9.45 -31.74 -13.72
C GLU A 65 9.86 -33.13 -13.20
N ASN A 66 10.22 -33.26 -11.91
CA ASN A 66 10.51 -34.55 -11.28
C ASN A 66 10.11 -34.55 -9.79
N PRO A 67 8.93 -35.08 -9.44
CA PRO A 67 8.41 -35.02 -8.07
C PRO A 67 9.13 -35.95 -7.06
N ASN A 68 9.93 -36.93 -7.54
CA ASN A 68 10.61 -37.94 -6.70
C ASN A 68 12.10 -37.67 -6.44
N LEU A 69 12.64 -36.51 -6.81
CA LEU A 69 14.04 -36.17 -6.50
C LEU A 69 14.16 -35.64 -5.07
N ILE A 70 14.88 -36.38 -4.21
CA ILE A 70 15.31 -35.91 -2.89
C ILE A 70 16.24 -34.70 -3.11
N PRO A 71 16.07 -33.59 -2.39
CA PRO A 71 16.97 -32.44 -2.53
C PRO A 71 18.39 -32.87 -2.12
N LEU A 72 19.32 -32.91 -3.08
CA LEU A 72 20.74 -33.04 -2.77
C LEU A 72 21.13 -31.82 -1.94
N GLY A 73 21.45 -32.06 -0.67
CA GLY A 73 21.82 -31.07 0.31
C GLY A 73 22.98 -30.22 -0.19
N GLY A 74 22.67 -28.99 -0.60
CA GLY A 74 23.64 -27.91 -0.72
C GLY A 74 23.63 -27.11 0.58
N SER A 75 24.43 -27.53 1.56
CA SER A 75 24.73 -26.76 2.75
C SER A 75 25.45 -25.46 2.37
N ASN A 76 24.70 -24.36 2.35
CA ASN A 76 25.21 -23.06 2.76
C ASN A 76 24.19 -22.48 3.72
N THR A 77 24.17 -23.05 4.92
CA THR A 77 23.59 -22.42 6.10
C THR A 77 24.50 -21.25 6.49
N PRO A 78 24.06 -19.98 6.46
CA PRO A 78 24.58 -19.05 7.45
C PRO A 78 23.98 -19.53 8.78
N GLY A 79 24.73 -20.36 9.50
CA GLY A 79 24.36 -20.68 10.89
C GLY A 79 24.30 -19.37 11.68
N PRO A 80 23.31 -19.18 12.57
CA PRO A 80 23.41 -18.13 13.57
C PRO A 80 24.64 -18.47 14.43
N SER A 81 25.66 -17.60 14.42
CA SER A 81 26.75 -17.71 15.38
C SER A 81 26.13 -17.66 16.79
N SER A 82 26.35 -18.73 17.54
CA SER A 82 25.85 -19.00 18.87
C SER A 82 26.45 -18.04 19.91
N SER A 83 26.08 -16.76 19.87
CA SER A 83 26.36 -15.80 20.94
C SER A 83 25.37 -14.61 20.94
N ALA A 84 24.06 -14.88 21.01
CA ALA A 84 23.07 -13.89 21.46
C ALA A 84 21.71 -14.54 21.80
N ILE A 85 21.72 -15.54 22.69
CA ILE A 85 20.52 -15.82 23.48
C ILE A 85 20.54 -14.84 24.66
N ALA A 86 19.41 -14.13 24.85
CA ALA A 86 19.00 -13.33 26.00
C ALA A 86 19.68 -11.97 26.28
N LYS A 87 18.97 -10.88 25.92
CA LYS A 87 18.62 -9.75 26.81
C LYS A 87 17.23 -9.25 26.38
N LEU A 88 16.16 -9.80 26.95
CA LEU A 88 15.35 -9.20 28.02
C LEU A 88 14.68 -7.87 27.62
N ASN A 89 13.35 -7.87 27.71
CA ASN A 89 12.47 -6.70 27.69
C ASN A 89 12.97 -5.60 28.66
N THR A 90 13.16 -4.38 28.16
CA THR A 90 12.99 -3.14 28.94
C THR A 90 12.50 -2.00 28.05
N SER A 91 11.30 -1.49 28.38
CA SER A 91 10.66 -0.20 28.09
C SER A 91 10.90 0.54 26.76
N ARG A 92 9.77 0.81 26.08
CA ARG A 92 9.50 1.91 25.14
C ARG A 92 10.28 3.20 25.50
N PRO A 93 11.00 3.86 24.56
CA PRO A 93 11.29 5.27 24.68
C PRO A 93 10.06 6.10 24.28
N SER A 94 9.68 7.00 25.18
CA SER A 94 8.57 7.95 25.09
C SER A 94 8.64 8.85 23.85
N ILE A 95 7.50 9.04 23.20
CA ILE A 95 7.24 10.12 22.25
C ILE A 95 7.36 11.44 23.01
N LEU A 96 8.34 12.28 22.67
CA LEU A 96 8.34 13.67 23.14
C LEU A 96 7.42 14.48 22.21
N LEU A 97 6.30 14.93 22.78
CA LEU A 97 5.45 15.98 22.22
C LEU A 97 6.19 17.31 22.38
N ASN A 98 6.50 17.99 21.27
CA ASN A 98 6.82 19.41 21.30
C ASN A 98 5.52 20.19 21.16
N THR A 99 5.06 20.77 22.27
CA THR A 99 4.13 21.89 22.29
C THR A 99 4.93 23.14 22.66
N SER A 100 4.96 24.13 21.78
CA SER A 100 5.30 25.50 22.17
C SER A 100 4.23 26.44 21.65
N SER A 101 3.72 27.24 22.57
CA SER A 101 2.83 28.40 22.40
C SER A 101 3.36 29.44 21.43
#